data_AF-A0A8J4DU77-F1
#
_entry.id   AF-A0A8J4DU77-F1
#
_cell.length_a   1.000
_cell.length_b   1.000
_cell.length_c   1.000
_cell.angle_alpha   90.00
_cell.angle_beta   90.00
_cell.angle_gamma   90.00
#
_symmetry.space_group_name_H-M   'P 1'
#
loop_
_entity.id
_entity.type
_entity.pdbx_description
1 polymer ?
#
loop_
_entity_poly.entity_id
_entity_poly.type
_entity_poly.pdbx_seq_one_letter_code
_entity_poly.pdbx_strand_id
1 'polypeptide(L)' 'MTHVDEYPVQADPATLADLHRQLDVLGTKALTAYARSLGIDAPDERAGWSVVLEYDADLNERGLFWVGPDHE' A
#
# COMPACT_ATOMS: atom_id res chain seq x y z
N MET A 1 -5.59 18.17 -13.16
CA MET A 1 -5.03 16.81 -13.25
C MET A 1 -4.17 16.65 -12.04
N THR A 2 -4.78 16.23 -10.95
CA THR A 2 -4.06 15.95 -9.72
C THR A 2 -3.26 14.68 -9.96
N HIS A 3 -1.96 14.75 -9.75
CA HIS A 3 -1.04 13.65 -9.97
C HIS A 3 -1.27 12.66 -8.83
N VAL A 4 -1.77 11.47 -9.15
CA VAL A 4 -1.88 10.39 -8.17
C VAL A 4 -0.46 9.93 -7.88
N ASP A 5 0.00 10.26 -6.69
CA ASP A 5 1.25 9.78 -6.14
C ASP A 5 1.08 8.29 -5.72
N GLU A 6 1.45 7.36 -6.62
CA GLU A 6 1.49 5.91 -6.35
C GLU A 6 2.95 5.42 -6.27
N TYR A 7 3.28 4.70 -5.19
CA TYR A 7 4.63 4.18 -4.98
C TYR A 7 4.58 2.71 -4.54
N PRO A 8 5.31 1.79 -5.20
CA PRO A 8 5.28 0.39 -4.82
C PRO A 8 5.85 0.21 -3.41
N VAL A 9 5.16 -0.60 -2.58
CA VAL A 9 5.66 -0.93 -1.24
C VAL A 9 6.98 -1.69 -1.36
N GLN A 10 8.05 -1.10 -0.83
CA GLN A 10 9.38 -1.71 -0.83
C GLN A 10 9.56 -2.51 0.47
N ALA A 11 9.52 -3.84 0.37
CA ALA A 11 9.79 -4.75 1.47
C ALA A 11 10.34 -6.07 0.96
N ASP A 12 10.92 -6.87 1.85
CA ASP A 12 11.33 -8.22 1.50
C ASP A 12 10.11 -9.12 1.15
N PRO A 13 10.33 -10.19 0.36
CA PRO A 13 9.22 -11.02 -0.14
C PRO A 13 8.39 -11.69 0.97
N ALA A 14 9.00 -11.99 2.11
CA ALA A 14 8.29 -12.59 3.24
C ALA A 14 7.31 -11.59 3.86
N THR A 15 7.75 -10.35 4.01
CA THR A 15 6.90 -9.26 4.51
C THR A 15 5.79 -8.90 3.54
N LEU A 16 6.07 -8.84 2.23
CA LEU A 16 5.04 -8.61 1.22
C LEU A 16 3.98 -9.72 1.23
N ALA A 17 4.40 -10.99 1.30
CA ALA A 17 3.47 -12.11 1.41
C ALA A 17 2.61 -12.01 2.67
N ASP A 18 3.17 -11.60 3.81
CA ASP A 18 2.38 -11.41 5.02
C ASP A 18 1.37 -10.27 4.89
N LEU A 19 1.78 -9.13 4.36
CA LEU A 19 0.88 -8.00 4.07
C LEU A 19 -0.27 -8.40 3.15
N HIS A 20 0.01 -9.18 2.09
CA HIS A 20 -1.04 -9.72 1.21
C HIS A 20 -2.02 -10.61 1.96
N ARG A 21 -1.55 -11.49 2.86
CA ARG A 21 -2.46 -12.31 3.68
C ARG A 21 -3.30 -11.47 4.63
N GLN A 22 -2.71 -10.41 5.20
CA GLN A 22 -3.43 -9.52 6.10
C GLN A 22 -4.43 -8.64 5.36
N LEU A 23 -4.24 -8.35 4.06
CA LEU A 23 -5.15 -7.50 3.29
C LEU A 23 -6.58 -8.05 3.19
N ASP A 24 -6.74 -9.38 3.15
CA ASP A 24 -8.08 -10.01 3.13
C ASP A 24 -8.81 -9.88 4.49
N VAL A 25 -8.03 -9.70 5.57
CA VAL A 25 -8.52 -9.62 6.96
C VAL A 25 -8.65 -8.18 7.45
N LEU A 26 -7.73 -7.31 7.02
CA LEU A 26 -7.56 -5.94 7.46
C LEU A 26 -8.00 -4.98 6.36
N GLY A 27 -8.89 -4.05 6.69
CA GLY A 27 -9.14 -2.91 5.82
C GLY A 27 -7.90 -2.03 5.65
N THR A 28 -7.86 -1.23 4.58
CA THR A 28 -6.77 -0.33 4.16
C THR A 28 -6.08 0.41 5.33
N LYS A 29 -6.84 1.00 6.26
CA LYS A 29 -6.28 1.73 7.41
C LYS A 29 -5.49 0.84 8.36
N ALA A 30 -6.02 -0.35 8.66
CA ALA A 30 -5.37 -1.30 9.57
C ALA A 30 -4.14 -1.92 8.89
N LEU A 31 -4.23 -2.23 7.60
CA LEU A 31 -3.09 -2.71 6.82
C LEU A 31 -1.96 -1.67 6.76
N THR A 32 -2.31 -0.39 6.57
CA THR A 32 -1.35 0.72 6.58
C THR A 32 -0.61 0.83 7.92
N ALA A 33 -1.35 0.77 9.03
CA ALA A 33 -0.76 0.78 10.36
C ALA A 33 0.13 -0.45 10.59
N TYR A 34 -0.29 -1.61 10.08
CA TYR A 34 0.47 -2.84 10.16
C TYR A 34 1.79 -2.77 9.39
N ALA A 35 1.77 -2.30 8.13
CA ALA A 35 2.98 -2.07 7.33
C ALA A 35 3.98 -1.16 8.06
N ARG A 36 3.51 -0.04 8.62
CA ARG A 36 4.35 0.86 9.44
C ARG A 36 4.90 0.18 10.68
N SER A 37 4.13 -0.69 11.34
CA SER A 37 4.61 -1.46 12.49
C SER A 37 5.71 -2.45 12.13
N LEU A 38 5.82 -2.86 10.86
CA LEU A 38 6.90 -3.69 10.34
C LEU A 38 8.12 -2.86 9.91
N GLY A 39 8.08 -1.54 10.08
CA GLY A 39 9.14 -0.62 9.64
C GLY A 39 9.10 -0.29 8.15
N ILE A 40 7.97 -0.55 7.49
CA ILE A 40 7.75 -0.14 6.10
C ILE A 40 7.14 1.25 6.12
N ASP A 41 7.95 2.22 5.74
CA ASP A 41 7.55 3.61 5.68
C ASP A 41 7.01 4.00 4.30
N ALA A 42 6.18 5.05 4.31
CA ALA A 42 5.75 5.74 3.12
C ALA A 42 6.94 6.45 2.43
N PRO A 43 6.83 6.80 1.14
CA PRO A 43 7.91 7.46 0.41
C PRO A 43 8.31 8.82 0.99
N ASP A 44 7.40 9.50 1.71
CA ASP A 44 7.67 10.75 2.40
C ASP A 44 6.86 10.91 3.71
N GLU A 45 7.15 11.99 4.45
CA GLU A 45 6.57 12.30 5.76
C GLU A 45 5.13 12.85 5.72
N ARG A 46 4.53 13.01 4.53
CA ARG A 46 3.17 13.57 4.42
C ARG A 46 2.17 12.63 5.08
N ALA A 47 1.15 13.21 5.71
CA ALA A 47 0.05 12.43 6.24
C ALA A 47 -0.88 11.98 5.09
N GLY A 48 -1.57 10.87 5.29
CA GLY A 48 -2.63 10.41 4.38
C GLY A 48 -2.25 9.28 3.44
N TRP A 49 -0.99 8.84 3.43
CA TRP A 49 -0.58 7.62 2.75
C TRP A 49 -1.35 6.40 3.23
N SER A 50 -1.81 5.60 2.28
CA SER A 50 -2.50 4.34 2.52
C SER A 50 -1.88 3.21 1.72
N VAL A 51 -1.78 2.02 2.30
CA VAL A 51 -1.37 0.80 1.59
C VAL A 51 -2.61 0.17 0.97
N VAL A 52 -2.59 -0.02 -0.36
CA VAL A 52 -3.65 -0.66 -1.12
C VAL A 52 -3.07 -1.73 -2.05
N LEU A 53 -3.92 -2.69 -2.42
CA LEU A 53 -3.63 -3.62 -3.50
C LEU A 53 -4.08 -2.98 -4.81
N GLU A 54 -3.13 -2.76 -5.70
CA GLU A 54 -3.39 -2.21 -7.02
C GLU A 54 -3.58 -3.34 -8.04
N TYR A 55 -4.47 -3.10 -8.99
CA TYR A 55 -4.72 -3.95 -10.15
C TYR A 55 -4.43 -3.17 -11.42
N ASP A 56 -3.96 -3.86 -12.46
CA ASP A 56 -3.87 -3.24 -13.79
C ASP A 56 -5.23 -3.15 -14.49
N ALA A 57 -5.24 -2.57 -15.69
CA ALA A 57 -6.46 -2.38 -16.48
C ALA A 57 -7.17 -3.69 -16.85
N ASP A 58 -6.45 -4.81 -16.85
CA ASP A 58 -6.93 -6.16 -17.13
C ASP A 58 -7.29 -6.92 -15.83
N LEU A 59 -7.34 -6.21 -14.69
CA LEU A 59 -7.62 -6.73 -13.34
C LEU A 59 -6.59 -7.74 -12.82
N ASN A 60 -5.36 -7.75 -13.35
CA ASN A 60 -4.30 -8.55 -12.75
C ASN A 60 -3.68 -7.78 -11.58
N GLU A 61 -3.32 -8.53 -10.54
CA GLU A 61 -2.68 -7.99 -9.35
C GLU A 61 -1.29 -7.40 -9.71
N ARG A 62 -1.12 -6.09 -9.49
CA ARG A 62 0.19 -5.41 -9.63
C ARG A 62 1.02 -5.55 -8.36
N GLY A 63 0.36 -5.63 -7.21
CA GLY A 63 0.97 -5.73 -5.88
C GLY A 63 0.53 -4.60 -4.94
N LEU A 64 1.24 -4.43 -3.84
CA LEU A 64 0.94 -3.43 -2.82
C LEU A 64 1.60 -2.08 -3.12
N PHE A 65 0.82 -1.01 -3.00
CA PHE A 65 1.28 0.37 -3.25
C PHE A 65 0.89 1.29 -2.11
N TRP A 66 1.78 2.25 -1.83
CA TRP A 66 1.48 3.48 -1.12
C TRP A 66 0.75 4.43 -2.07
N VAL A 67 -0.50 4.75 -1.76
CA VAL A 67 -1.29 5.75 -2.46
C VAL A 67 -1.51 6.97 -1.57
N GLY A 68 -1.28 8.14 -2.14
CA GLY A 68 -1.50 9.41 -1.45
C GLY A 68 -2.98 9.66 -1.15
N PRO A 69 -3.30 10.60 -0.24
CA PRO A 69 -4.68 10.94 0.14
C PRO A 69 -5.51 11.60 -0.99
N ASP A 70 -4.88 11.91 -2.11
CA ASP A 70 -5.48 12.52 -3.30
C ASP A 70 -5.94 11.48 -4.34
N HIS A 71 -5.74 10.19 -4.05
CA HIS A 71 -6.30 9.08 -4.82
C HIS A 71 -7.79 8.91 -4.44
N GLU A 72 -8.67 9.73 -5.04
CA GLU A 72 -10.14 9.63 -4.93
C GLU A 72 -10.79 8.90 -6.11
#